data_AF-A0A8S1XMA1-F1
#
_entry.id   AF-A0A8S1XMA1-F1
#
_cell.length_a   1.000
_cell.length_b   1.000
_cell.length_c   1.000
_cell.angle_alpha   90.00
_cell.angle_beta   90.00
_cell.angle_gamma   90.00
#
_symmetry.space_group_name_H-M   'P 1'
#
loop_
_entity.id
_entity.type
_entity.pdbx_description
1 polymer ?
#
loop_
_entity_poly.entity_id
_entity_poly.type
_entity_poly.pdbx_seq_one_letter_code
_entity_poly.pdbx_strand_id
1 'polypeptide(L)'
;MNDIYSFPVEEQLNYIQGLPYKCEYFHPGFTCETQILHMFPILFSQNAKVYLPVHLLPFLIYKRKAFFKNPISTTIRSLFSYIKSVLFLTLMVQAMRYNWCKQVRFRNTVDPLIPISGGFIGAFSLLLESKSRAQEIMLSIVPRYFETILNLLKRKGWIKNIPKGDVFVFAMILAIIHYYYQHDSKALKTTYRGMFSKFWGKN
;
A
#
# COMPACT_ATOMS: atom_id res chain seq x y z
N MET A 1 20.98 15.60 -11.29
CA MET A 1 19.62 16.07 -11.65
C MET A 1 19.79 16.66 -13.02
N ASN A 2 19.72 15.84 -14.08
CA ASN A 2 20.06 16.25 -15.44
C ASN A 2 18.85 16.07 -16.35
N ASP A 3 18.67 17.06 -17.21
CA ASP A 3 17.66 17.31 -18.23
C ASP A 3 17.43 16.15 -19.22
N ILE A 4 16.58 15.18 -18.86
CA ILE A 4 16.16 14.08 -19.77
C ILE A 4 14.63 14.03 -19.94
N TYR A 5 13.87 14.94 -19.34
CA TYR A 5 12.40 14.90 -19.35
C TYR A 5 11.78 16.26 -19.66
N SER A 6 11.91 16.73 -20.90
CA SER A 6 11.08 17.83 -21.43
C SER A 6 10.19 17.30 -22.54
N PHE A 7 9.21 16.47 -22.16
CA PHE A 7 8.08 16.18 -23.06
C PHE A 7 7.36 17.48 -23.41
N PRO A 8 6.74 17.58 -24.60
CA PRO A 8 5.96 18.75 -24.99
C PRO A 8 4.93 19.09 -23.90
N VAL A 9 4.76 20.38 -23.61
CA VAL A 9 3.84 20.87 -22.55
C VAL A 9 2.43 20.30 -22.72
N GLU A 10 2.00 20.13 -23.97
CA GLU A 10 0.72 19.52 -24.32
C GLU A 10 0.57 18.08 -23.79
N GLU A 11 1.61 17.26 -23.86
CA GLU A 11 1.58 15.88 -23.39
C GLU A 11 1.61 15.80 -21.86
N GLN A 12 2.29 16.75 -21.21
CA GLN A 12 2.25 16.92 -19.75
C GLN A 12 0.84 17.35 -19.28
N LEU A 13 0.19 18.25 -20.01
CA LEU A 13 -1.19 18.67 -19.74
C LEU A 13 -2.17 17.50 -19.92
N ASN A 14 -2.00 16.71 -20.98
CA ASN A 14 -2.81 15.51 -21.21
C ASN A 14 -2.68 14.52 -20.04
N TYR A 15 -1.47 14.31 -19.53
CA TYR A 15 -1.24 13.49 -18.34
C TYR A 15 -1.97 14.02 -17.10
N ILE A 16 -1.82 15.33 -16.80
CA ILE A 16 -2.44 15.95 -15.61
C ILE A 16 -3.97 15.93 -15.71
N GLN A 17 -4.52 16.11 -16.91
CA GLN A 17 -5.96 16.13 -17.17
C GLN A 17 -6.56 14.72 -17.34
N GLY A 18 -5.74 13.67 -17.37
CA GLY A 18 -6.18 12.30 -17.60
C GLY A 18 -6.68 12.05 -19.04
N LEU A 19 -6.26 12.87 -19.99
CA LEU A 19 -6.52 12.68 -21.41
C LEU A 19 -5.59 11.61 -21.98
N PRO A 20 -5.89 11.01 -23.15
CA PRO A 20 -4.99 10.06 -23.79
C PRO A 20 -3.61 10.67 -24.08
N TYR A 21 -2.55 9.98 -23.66
CA TYR A 21 -1.15 10.34 -23.94
C TYR A 21 -0.35 9.09 -24.31
N LYS A 22 0.82 9.26 -24.95
CA LYS A 22 1.59 8.10 -25.43
C LYS A 22 2.34 7.40 -24.29
N CYS A 23 2.48 6.09 -24.42
CA CYS A 23 3.26 5.29 -23.46
C CYS A 23 4.75 5.71 -23.40
N GLU A 24 5.27 6.32 -24.47
CA GLU A 24 6.62 6.91 -24.56
C GLU A 24 6.94 7.86 -23.41
N TYR A 25 5.92 8.52 -22.83
CA TYR A 25 6.07 9.33 -21.62
C TYR A 25 6.72 8.57 -20.44
N PHE A 26 6.43 7.28 -20.29
CA PHE A 26 7.01 6.44 -19.23
C PHE A 26 8.35 5.79 -19.60
N HIS A 27 8.72 5.78 -20.88
CA HIS A 27 9.90 5.09 -21.41
C HIS A 27 10.50 5.78 -22.65
N PRO A 28 10.96 7.03 -22.55
CA PRO A 28 11.52 7.75 -23.70
C PRO A 28 12.73 7.00 -24.26
N GLY A 29 12.67 6.63 -25.54
CA GLY A 29 13.78 5.95 -26.24
C GLY A 29 14.00 4.47 -25.88
N PHE A 30 13.18 3.88 -25.02
CA PHE A 30 13.24 2.46 -24.67
C PHE A 30 11.96 1.72 -25.07
N THR A 31 12.03 0.40 -25.21
CA THR A 31 10.83 -0.45 -25.27
C THR A 31 10.21 -0.58 -23.88
N CYS A 32 8.92 -0.92 -23.80
CA CYS A 32 8.23 -1.15 -22.51
C CYS A 32 9.01 -2.17 -21.64
N GLU A 33 9.50 -3.24 -22.27
CA GLU A 33 10.20 -4.36 -21.62
C GLU A 33 11.59 -3.93 -21.11
N THR A 34 12.37 -3.27 -21.96
CA THR A 34 13.71 -2.79 -21.60
C THR A 34 13.65 -1.74 -20.50
N GLN A 35 12.67 -0.83 -20.54
CA GLN A 35 12.51 0.17 -19.49
C GLN A 35 12.24 -0.47 -18.11
N ILE A 36 11.45 -1.53 -18.06
CA ILE A 36 11.17 -2.23 -16.80
C ILE A 36 12.45 -2.84 -16.25
N LEU A 37 13.22 -3.54 -17.09
CA LEU A 37 14.48 -4.14 -16.66
C LEU A 37 15.48 -3.07 -16.20
N HIS A 38 15.58 -1.97 -16.93
CA HIS A 38 16.46 -0.86 -16.58
C HIS A 38 16.06 -0.16 -15.27
N MET A 39 14.76 0.06 -15.05
CA MET A 39 14.25 0.73 -13.85
C MET A 39 14.23 -0.17 -12.61
N PHE A 40 14.30 -1.51 -12.77
CA PHE A 40 14.21 -2.44 -11.66
C PHE A 40 15.27 -2.20 -10.55
N PRO A 41 16.59 -2.18 -10.84
CA PRO A 41 17.60 -1.96 -9.80
C PRO A 41 17.53 -0.54 -9.19
N ILE A 42 17.14 0.45 -9.99
CA ILE A 42 16.98 1.84 -9.55
C ILE A 42 15.84 1.91 -8.51
N LEU A 43 14.67 1.37 -8.86
CA LEU A 43 13.51 1.33 -7.99
C LEU A 43 13.76 0.46 -6.76
N PHE A 44 14.45 -0.67 -6.91
CA PHE A 44 14.81 -1.53 -5.79
C PHE A 44 15.66 -0.78 -4.75
N SER A 45 16.68 -0.03 -5.20
CA SER A 45 17.53 0.78 -4.32
C SER A 45 16.77 1.94 -3.66
N GLN A 46 15.89 2.61 -4.40
CA GLN A 46 15.04 3.67 -3.86
C GLN A 46 14.06 3.13 -2.81
N ASN A 47 13.36 2.04 -3.13
CA ASN A 47 12.44 1.36 -2.24
C ASN A 47 13.14 0.86 -0.98
N ALA A 48 14.34 0.29 -1.12
CA ALA A 48 15.16 -0.12 0.01
C ALA A 48 15.40 1.04 0.99
N LYS A 49 15.85 2.20 0.50
CA LYS A 49 16.11 3.37 1.36
C LYS A 49 14.87 3.84 2.11
N VAL A 50 13.72 3.87 1.45
CA VAL A 50 12.46 4.31 2.06
C VAL A 50 11.90 3.28 3.05
N TYR A 51 12.07 1.98 2.78
CA TYR A 51 11.54 0.92 3.64
C TYR A 51 12.46 0.51 4.78
N LEU A 52 13.74 0.90 4.72
CA LEU A 52 14.72 0.57 5.76
C LEU A 52 14.25 1.04 7.15
N PRO A 53 13.80 2.30 7.37
CA PRO A 53 13.32 2.75 8.69
C PRO A 53 12.10 1.95 9.17
N VAL A 54 11.16 1.64 8.27
CA VAL A 54 9.92 0.92 8.58
C VAL A 54 10.21 -0.49 9.09
N HIS A 55 11.26 -1.14 8.58
CA HIS A 55 11.69 -2.47 9.04
C HIS A 55 12.64 -2.43 10.23
N LEU A 56 13.51 -1.43 10.30
CA LEU A 56 14.50 -1.29 11.35
C LEU A 56 13.84 -0.92 12.69
N LEU A 57 12.82 -0.06 12.68
CA LEU A 57 12.18 0.44 13.89
C LEU A 57 11.50 -0.68 14.70
N PRO A 58 10.63 -1.55 14.11
CA PRO A 58 10.04 -2.66 14.85
C PRO A 58 11.10 -3.68 15.30
N PHE A 59 12.15 -3.88 14.51
CA PHE A 59 13.27 -4.75 14.89
C PHE A 59 13.98 -4.23 16.16
N LEU A 60 14.27 -2.93 16.20
CA LEU A 60 14.96 -2.30 17.33
C LEU A 60 14.09 -2.28 18.60
N ILE A 61 12.78 -2.06 18.46
CA ILE A 61 11.85 -2.02 19.60
C ILE A 61 11.57 -3.42 20.16
N TYR A 62 11.20 -4.37 19.29
CA TYR A 62 10.64 -5.65 19.74
C TYR A 62 11.65 -6.80 19.79
N LYS A 63 12.73 -6.76 18.98
CA LYS A 63 13.67 -7.88 18.87
C LYS A 63 15.03 -7.65 19.52
N ARG A 64 15.23 -6.54 20.23
CA ARG A 64 16.51 -6.21 20.90
C ARG A 64 17.03 -7.34 21.80
N LYS A 65 16.16 -7.95 22.63
CA LYS A 65 16.54 -9.07 23.52
C LYS A 65 16.89 -10.35 22.76
N ALA A 66 16.17 -10.65 21.68
CA ALA A 66 16.43 -11.83 20.85
C ALA A 66 17.71 -11.69 20.02
N PHE A 67 18.03 -10.46 19.60
CA PHE A 67 19.28 -10.13 18.92
C PHE A 67 20.51 -10.42 19.78
N PHE A 68 20.50 -10.03 21.07
CA PHE A 68 21.62 -10.33 21.98
C PHE A 68 21.80 -11.82 22.29
N LYS A 69 20.74 -12.64 22.18
CA LYS A 69 20.82 -14.08 22.45
C LYS A 69 21.34 -14.88 21.25
N ASN A 70 20.99 -14.51 20.03
CA ASN A 70 21.41 -15.19 18.79
C ASN A 70 21.54 -14.18 17.63
N PRO A 71 22.67 -13.47 17.50
CA PRO A 71 22.79 -12.32 16.59
C PRO A 71 22.76 -12.72 15.12
N ILE A 72 23.44 -13.80 14.73
CA ILE A 72 23.62 -14.17 13.31
C ILE A 72 22.30 -14.64 12.67
N SER A 73 21.65 -15.64 13.26
CA SER A 73 20.40 -16.22 12.75
C SER A 73 19.26 -15.18 12.73
N THR A 74 19.17 -14.33 13.76
CA THR A 74 18.14 -13.29 13.86
C THR A 74 18.33 -12.19 12.82
N THR A 75 19.57 -11.80 12.54
CA THR A 75 19.90 -10.77 11.55
C THR A 75 19.66 -11.26 10.14
N ILE A 76 20.12 -12.47 9.79
CA ILE A 76 19.89 -13.06 8.47
C ILE A 76 18.40 -13.20 8.17
N ARG A 77 17.62 -13.74 9.12
CA ARG A 77 16.15 -13.87 8.94
C ARG A 77 15.46 -12.52 8.75
N SER A 78 15.90 -11.50 9.48
CA SER A 78 15.35 -10.15 9.36
C SER A 78 15.74 -9.49 8.04
N LEU A 79 16.98 -9.71 7.57
CA LEU A 79 17.46 -9.26 6.27
C LEU A 79 16.69 -9.92 5.12
N PHE A 80 16.47 -11.24 5.16
CA PHE A 80 15.64 -11.94 4.18
C PHE A 80 14.21 -11.39 4.16
N SER A 81 13.62 -11.16 5.32
CA SER A 81 12.29 -10.56 5.42
C SER A 81 12.25 -9.16 4.81
N TYR A 82 13.29 -8.36 5.04
CA TYR A 82 13.45 -7.03 4.46
C TYR A 82 13.58 -7.07 2.93
N ILE A 83 14.48 -7.90 2.39
CA ILE A 83 14.68 -8.05 0.93
C ILE A 83 13.37 -8.49 0.26
N LYS A 84 12.66 -9.45 0.86
CA LYS A 84 11.36 -9.93 0.38
C LYS A 84 10.34 -8.79 0.25
N SER A 85 10.33 -7.86 1.20
CA SER A 85 9.42 -6.72 1.22
C SER A 85 9.78 -5.62 0.23
N VAL A 86 11.08 -5.34 0.08
CA VAL A 86 11.56 -4.41 -0.96
C VAL A 86 11.26 -4.99 -2.34
N LEU A 87 11.43 -6.30 -2.51
CA LEU A 87 11.10 -7.00 -3.74
C LEU A 87 9.59 -6.95 -4.03
N PHE A 88 8.74 -7.22 -3.04
CA PHE A 88 7.28 -7.06 -3.13
C PHE A 88 6.90 -5.68 -3.67
N LEU A 89 7.40 -4.61 -3.04
CA LEU A 89 7.06 -3.24 -3.41
C LEU A 89 7.56 -2.90 -4.82
N THR A 90 8.78 -3.33 -5.15
CA THR A 90 9.37 -3.09 -6.46
C THR A 90 8.57 -3.80 -7.56
N LEU A 91 8.19 -5.06 -7.35
CA LEU A 91 7.36 -5.82 -8.30
C LEU A 91 5.95 -5.24 -8.43
N MET A 92 5.36 -4.77 -7.33
CA MET A 92 4.04 -4.10 -7.36
C MET A 92 4.06 -2.90 -8.31
N VAL A 93 5.03 -2.01 -8.14
CA VAL A 93 5.17 -0.78 -8.94
C VAL A 93 5.49 -1.12 -10.40
N GLN A 94 6.39 -2.07 -10.63
CA GLN A 94 6.81 -2.48 -11.97
C GLN A 94 5.68 -3.15 -12.75
N ALA A 95 4.90 -4.02 -12.10
CA ALA A 95 3.72 -4.63 -12.69
C ALA A 95 2.67 -3.57 -13.09
N MET A 96 2.45 -2.57 -12.23
CA MET A 96 1.53 -1.48 -12.53
C MET A 96 2.00 -0.62 -13.71
N ARG A 97 3.29 -0.26 -13.76
CA ARG A 97 3.90 0.48 -14.88
C ARG A 97 3.85 -0.30 -16.19
N TYR A 98 4.13 -1.60 -16.15
CA TYR A 98 4.04 -2.47 -17.34
C TYR A 98 2.63 -2.55 -17.89
N ASN A 99 1.66 -2.80 -17.00
CA ASN A 99 0.25 -2.86 -17.36
C ASN A 99 -0.20 -1.55 -18.00
N TRP A 100 0.19 -0.40 -17.41
CA TRP A 100 -0.09 0.90 -17.98
C TRP A 100 0.46 1.03 -19.40
N CYS A 101 1.75 0.72 -19.60
CA CYS A 101 2.43 0.79 -20.89
C CYS A 101 1.69 -0.04 -21.97
N LYS A 102 1.39 -1.30 -21.65
CA LYS A 102 0.74 -2.22 -22.59
C LYS A 102 -0.70 -1.82 -22.89
N GLN A 103 -1.47 -1.40 -21.90
CA GLN A 103 -2.87 -1.02 -22.12
C GLN A 103 -2.99 0.29 -22.91
N VAL A 104 -2.18 1.31 -22.61
CA VAL A 104 -2.16 2.55 -23.40
C VAL A 104 -1.71 2.28 -24.83
N ARG A 105 -0.67 1.45 -25.03
CA ARG A 105 -0.21 1.07 -26.37
C ARG A 105 -1.25 0.28 -27.17
N PHE A 106 -2.01 -0.60 -26.51
CA PHE A 106 -2.97 -1.46 -27.19
C PHE A 106 -4.32 -0.76 -27.44
N ARG A 107 -4.80 0.03 -26.48
CA ARG A 107 -6.12 0.65 -26.52
C ARG A 107 -6.10 2.10 -26.99
N ASN A 108 -4.95 2.76 -26.95
CA ASN A 108 -4.80 4.20 -27.24
C ASN A 108 -5.77 5.09 -26.45
N THR A 109 -6.20 4.64 -25.27
CA THR A 109 -7.10 5.35 -24.36
C THR A 109 -6.48 5.41 -22.96
N VAL A 110 -6.89 6.40 -22.17
CA VAL A 110 -6.62 6.45 -20.72
C VAL A 110 -7.97 6.38 -20.02
N ASP A 111 -8.37 5.18 -19.64
CA ASP A 111 -9.65 4.90 -18.99
C ASP A 111 -9.45 4.22 -17.62
N PRO A 112 -10.47 4.25 -16.74
CA PRO A 112 -10.35 3.70 -15.38
C PRO A 112 -9.96 2.22 -15.32
N LEU A 113 -10.13 1.44 -16.39
CA LEU A 113 -9.71 0.04 -16.40
C LEU A 113 -8.18 -0.12 -16.25
N ILE A 114 -7.38 0.86 -16.69
CA ILE A 114 -5.92 0.80 -16.62
C ILE A 114 -5.40 0.78 -15.18
N PRO A 115 -5.76 1.73 -14.30
CA PRO A 115 -5.37 1.65 -12.90
C PRO A 115 -6.04 0.48 -12.16
N ILE A 116 -7.26 0.07 -12.53
CA ILE A 116 -7.95 -1.07 -11.91
C ILE A 116 -7.21 -2.38 -12.20
N SER A 117 -6.91 -2.66 -13.48
CA SER A 117 -6.18 -3.86 -13.87
C SER A 117 -4.75 -3.84 -13.36
N GLY A 118 -4.09 -2.67 -13.38
CA GLY A 118 -2.74 -2.50 -12.86
C GLY A 118 -2.66 -2.74 -11.36
N GLY A 119 -3.64 -2.25 -10.59
CA GLY A 119 -3.78 -2.55 -9.17
C GLY A 119 -4.04 -4.03 -8.91
N PHE A 120 -4.91 -4.67 -9.68
CA PHE A 120 -5.19 -6.11 -9.56
C PHE A 120 -3.96 -6.98 -9.84
N ILE A 121 -3.26 -6.73 -10.95
CA ILE A 121 -2.04 -7.45 -11.31
C ILE A 121 -0.93 -7.17 -10.28
N GLY A 122 -0.77 -5.90 -9.90
CA GLY A 122 0.20 -5.48 -8.88
C GLY A 122 -0.07 -6.13 -7.52
N ALA A 123 -1.34 -6.37 -7.16
CA ALA A 123 -1.69 -7.00 -5.89
C ALA A 123 -1.16 -8.43 -5.74
N PHE A 124 -0.87 -9.16 -6.84
CA PHE A 124 -0.25 -10.48 -6.76
C PHE A 124 1.16 -10.44 -6.17
N SER A 125 1.86 -9.31 -6.26
CA SER A 125 3.17 -9.21 -5.60
C SER A 125 3.04 -9.33 -4.08
N LEU A 126 1.88 -9.02 -3.48
CA LEU A 126 1.62 -9.13 -2.05
C LEU A 126 1.77 -10.58 -1.54
N LEU A 127 1.63 -11.58 -2.42
CA LEU A 127 1.88 -12.98 -2.09
C LEU A 127 3.34 -13.24 -1.69
N LEU A 128 4.26 -12.36 -2.12
CA LEU A 128 5.63 -12.39 -1.66
C LEU A 128 5.77 -11.88 -0.24
N GLU A 129 4.81 -11.20 0.38
CA GLU A 129 4.98 -10.73 1.75
C GLU A 129 4.65 -11.85 2.77
N SER A 130 4.98 -11.67 4.05
CA SER A 130 4.51 -12.61 5.10
C SER A 130 3.02 -12.39 5.39
N LYS A 131 2.27 -13.47 5.74
CA LYS A 131 0.83 -13.37 6.01
C LYS A 131 0.49 -12.30 7.08
N SER A 132 1.25 -12.25 8.17
CA SER A 132 1.05 -11.26 9.25
C SER A 132 1.20 -9.83 8.73
N ARG A 133 2.23 -9.58 7.92
CA ARG A 133 2.48 -8.24 7.38
C ARG A 133 1.50 -7.87 6.28
N ALA A 134 1.13 -8.81 5.42
CA ALA A 134 0.07 -8.61 4.42
C ALA A 134 -1.25 -8.21 5.10
N GLN A 135 -1.60 -8.83 6.24
CA GLN A 135 -2.77 -8.44 7.04
C GLN A 135 -2.64 -7.02 7.60
N GLU A 136 -1.48 -6.65 8.16
CA GLU A 136 -1.23 -5.29 8.64
C GLU A 136 -1.36 -4.25 7.52
N ILE A 137 -0.77 -4.53 6.35
CA ILE A 137 -0.86 -3.67 5.16
C ILE A 137 -2.33 -3.53 4.74
N MET A 138 -3.06 -4.63 4.62
CA MET A 138 -4.48 -4.62 4.23
C MET A 138 -5.31 -3.80 5.22
N LEU A 139 -5.16 -4.04 6.53
CA LEU A 139 -5.85 -3.28 7.57
C LEU A 139 -5.53 -1.78 7.52
N SER A 140 -4.33 -1.42 7.09
CA SER A 140 -3.94 -0.01 6.95
C SER A 140 -4.56 0.66 5.71
N ILE A 141 -4.82 -0.09 4.63
CA ILE A 141 -5.32 0.47 3.36
C ILE A 141 -6.85 0.48 3.31
N VAL A 142 -7.50 -0.55 3.86
CA VAL A 142 -8.95 -0.73 3.81
C VAL A 142 -9.75 0.52 4.23
N PRO A 143 -9.42 1.22 5.34
CA PRO A 143 -10.15 2.43 5.71
C PRO A 143 -10.07 3.53 4.64
N ARG A 144 -8.89 3.74 4.05
CA ARG A 144 -8.69 4.74 2.99
C ARG A 144 -9.43 4.37 1.70
N TYR A 145 -9.52 3.07 1.41
CA TYR A 145 -10.30 2.56 0.29
C TYR A 145 -11.79 2.88 0.45
N PHE A 146 -12.38 2.57 1.62
CA PHE A 146 -13.77 2.90 1.90
C PHE A 146 -14.02 4.41 1.90
N GLU A 147 -13.12 5.19 2.48
CA GLU A 147 -13.21 6.66 2.45
C GLU A 147 -13.23 7.19 1.00
N THR A 148 -12.37 6.65 0.13
CA THR A 148 -12.33 7.00 -1.29
C THR A 148 -13.65 6.66 -1.99
N ILE A 149 -14.23 5.48 -1.73
CA ILE A 149 -15.53 5.09 -2.27
C ILE A 149 -16.63 6.05 -1.80
N LEU A 150 -16.69 6.35 -0.50
CA LEU A 150 -17.69 7.27 0.05
C LEU A 150 -17.56 8.67 -0.57
N ASN A 151 -16.34 9.16 -0.75
CA ASN A 151 -16.08 10.44 -1.40
C ASN A 151 -16.50 10.42 -2.88
N LEU A 152 -16.26 9.32 -3.59
CA LEU A 152 -16.72 9.15 -4.97
C LEU A 152 -18.25 9.13 -5.06
N LEU A 153 -18.93 8.43 -4.15
CA LEU A 153 -20.38 8.36 -4.08
C LEU A 153 -21.01 9.72 -3.74
N LYS A 154 -20.37 10.49 -2.84
CA LYS A 154 -20.76 11.88 -2.54
C LYS A 154 -20.63 12.77 -3.78
N ARG A 155 -19.51 12.68 -4.51
CA ARG A 155 -19.28 13.45 -5.75
C ARG A 155 -20.31 13.13 -6.84
N LYS A 156 -20.76 11.88 -6.93
CA LYS A 156 -21.82 11.45 -7.85
C LYS A 156 -23.24 11.80 -7.37
N GLY A 157 -23.39 12.40 -6.18
CA GLY A 157 -24.69 12.73 -5.59
C GLY A 157 -25.47 11.54 -5.02
N TRP A 158 -24.85 10.35 -4.93
CA TRP A 158 -25.52 9.13 -4.45
C TRP A 158 -25.63 9.09 -2.92
N ILE A 159 -24.73 9.77 -2.21
CA ILE A 159 -24.72 9.85 -0.75
C ILE A 159 -24.68 11.33 -0.35
N LYS A 160 -25.59 11.73 0.54
CA LYS A 160 -25.58 13.08 1.15
C LYS A 160 -24.58 13.13 2.30
N ASN A 161 -23.96 14.29 2.50
CA ASN A 161 -23.04 14.47 3.63
C ASN A 161 -23.85 14.59 4.92
N ILE A 162 -23.69 13.63 5.83
CA ILE A 162 -24.34 13.66 7.15
C ILE A 162 -23.44 14.48 8.09
N PRO A 163 -23.94 15.58 8.70
CA PRO A 163 -23.15 16.35 9.64
C PRO A 163 -22.74 15.47 10.83
N LYS A 164 -21.44 15.43 11.14
CA LYS A 164 -20.84 14.60 12.22
C LYS A 164 -21.08 13.08 12.09
N GLY A 165 -21.28 12.58 10.87
CA GLY A 165 -21.49 11.14 10.64
C GLY A 165 -20.29 10.27 11.03
N ASP A 166 -19.07 10.82 10.93
CA ASP A 166 -17.82 10.21 11.40
C ASP A 166 -17.82 9.96 12.92
N VAL A 167 -18.29 10.93 13.71
CA VAL A 167 -18.43 10.80 15.16
C VAL A 167 -19.42 9.70 15.52
N PHE A 168 -20.54 9.63 14.79
CA PHE A 168 -21.55 8.60 15.01
C PHE A 168 -21.00 7.20 14.70
N VAL A 169 -20.34 7.02 13.56
CA VAL A 169 -19.70 5.74 13.19
C VAL A 169 -18.65 5.34 14.22
N PHE A 170 -17.84 6.29 14.68
CA PHE A 170 -16.84 6.05 15.73
C PHE A 170 -17.48 5.59 17.04
N ALA A 171 -18.53 6.28 17.51
CA ALA A 171 -19.26 5.91 18.72
C ALA A 171 -19.89 4.52 18.61
N MET A 172 -20.48 4.18 17.47
CA MET A 172 -21.02 2.85 17.20
C MET A 172 -19.95 1.76 17.25
N ILE A 173 -18.80 1.98 16.61
CA ILE A 173 -17.68 1.02 16.62
C ILE A 173 -17.17 0.81 18.05
N LEU A 174 -17.01 1.89 18.83
CA LEU A 174 -16.61 1.79 20.23
C LEU A 174 -17.64 1.02 21.07
N ALA A 175 -18.93 1.28 20.88
CA ALA A 175 -20.00 0.56 21.56
C ALA A 175 -19.96 -0.95 21.26
N ILE A 176 -19.76 -1.32 19.99
CA ILE A 176 -19.62 -2.73 19.56
C ILE A 176 -18.39 -3.37 20.22
N ILE A 177 -17.23 -2.71 20.18
CA ILE A 177 -16.00 -3.24 20.79
C ILE A 177 -16.19 -3.45 22.29
N HIS A 178 -16.83 -2.49 22.97
CA HIS A 178 -17.10 -2.60 24.40
C HIS A 178 -18.09 -3.72 24.73
N TYR A 179 -19.16 -3.87 23.93
CA TYR A 179 -20.12 -4.96 24.08
C TYR A 179 -19.44 -6.34 23.99
N TYR A 180 -18.60 -6.55 22.97
CA TYR A 180 -17.83 -7.79 22.83
C TYR A 180 -16.80 -7.95 23.95
N TYR A 181 -16.17 -6.88 24.41
CA TYR A 181 -15.25 -6.97 25.55
C TYR A 181 -15.92 -7.54 26.80
N GLN A 182 -17.14 -7.11 27.11
CA GLN A 182 -17.89 -7.55 28.29
C GLN A 182 -18.49 -8.96 28.13
N HIS A 183 -19.11 -9.26 26.99
CA HIS A 183 -19.88 -10.51 26.80
C HIS A 183 -19.07 -11.65 26.21
N ASP A 184 -18.14 -11.35 25.29
CA ASP A 184 -17.27 -12.35 24.66
C ASP A 184 -15.88 -11.78 24.41
N SER A 185 -15.14 -11.60 25.51
CA SER A 185 -13.75 -11.16 25.44
C SER A 185 -12.90 -12.05 24.52
N LYS A 186 -13.30 -13.29 24.21
CA LYS A 186 -12.58 -14.19 23.29
C LYS A 186 -12.65 -13.78 21.82
N ALA A 187 -13.54 -12.87 21.45
CA ALA A 187 -13.60 -12.32 20.10
C ALA A 187 -12.51 -11.27 19.80
N LEU A 188 -11.96 -10.60 20.83
CA LEU A 188 -10.97 -9.52 20.65
C LEU A 188 -9.54 -10.05 20.51
N LYS A 189 -8.67 -9.39 19.73
CA LYS A 189 -7.24 -9.75 19.69
C LYS A 189 -6.61 -9.58 21.08
N THR A 190 -5.71 -10.48 21.46
CA THR A 190 -5.12 -10.57 22.81
C THR A 190 -4.50 -9.25 23.29
N THR A 191 -3.89 -8.49 22.37
CA THR A 191 -3.34 -7.16 22.65
C THR A 191 -4.39 -6.18 23.16
N TYR A 192 -5.58 -6.13 22.52
CA TYR A 192 -6.66 -5.24 22.94
C TYR A 192 -7.24 -5.67 24.29
N ARG A 193 -7.38 -6.98 24.53
CA ARG A 193 -7.86 -7.49 25.82
C ARG A 193 -6.97 -7.06 26.97
N GLY A 194 -5.65 -7.20 26.83
CA GLY A 194 -4.69 -6.83 27.87
C GLY A 194 -4.70 -5.33 28.17
N MET A 195 -4.92 -4.50 27.14
CA MET A 195 -5.10 -3.06 27.32
C MET A 195 -6.43 -2.76 28.02
N PHE A 196 -7.54 -3.30 27.55
CA PHE A 196 -8.87 -3.04 28.13
C PHE A 196 -8.99 -3.56 29.58
N SER A 197 -8.41 -4.72 29.90
CA SER A 197 -8.39 -5.24 31.27
C SER A 197 -7.63 -4.35 32.25
N LYS A 198 -6.65 -3.58 31.78
CA LYS A 198 -5.89 -2.66 32.64
C LYS A 198 -6.68 -1.39 32.98
N PHE A 199 -7.60 -0.97 32.11
CA PHE A 199 -8.34 0.29 32.27
C PHE A 199 -9.78 0.11 32.78
N TRP A 200 -10.50 -0.91 32.31
CA TRP A 200 -11.95 -1.03 32.54
C TRP A 200 -12.37 -2.18 33.46
N GLY A 201 -11.50 -3.16 33.73
CA GLY A 201 -11.88 -4.36 34.49
C GLY A 201 -12.94 -5.20 33.77
N LYS A 202 -13.29 -6.37 34.34
CA LYS A 202 -14.47 -7.12 33.92
C LYS A 202 -15.61 -6.80 34.87
N ASN A 203 -16.79 -6.52 34.32
CA ASN A 203 -18.03 -6.51 35.11
C ASN A 203 -18.44 -7.94 35.49
#